data_AF-B8CRL1-F1
#
_entry.id   AF-B8CRL1-F1
#
_cell.length_a   1.000
_cell.length_b   1.000
_cell.length_c   1.000
_cell.angle_alpha   90.00
_cell.angle_beta   90.00
_cell.angle_gamma   90.00
#
_symmetry.space_group_name_H-M   'P 1'
#
loop_
_entity.id
_entity.type
_entity.pdbx_description
1 polymer ?
#
loop_
_entity_poly.entity_id
_entity_poly.type
_entity_poly.pdbx_seq_one_letter_code
_entity_poly.pdbx_strand_id
1 'polypeptide(L)'
;MRYILLVALAMMTISTTSFAWGKNVYGEVLVTDISPTDNALWKRENTAPPHYPMELAREGLQGCAVLSFDISESGKAKNIKAIQSVPHRSLGKYSRKMLKKWKWIPAVTAGEAKTEKRTLRLDFCIDDQSSEQTLQLCQQQTQLACNSN
;
A
#
# COMPACT_ATOMS: atom_id res chain seq x y z
N MET A 1 51.18 -11.96 -44.97
CA MET A 1 50.76 -13.12 -44.15
C MET A 1 49.71 -12.58 -43.17
N ARG A 2 48.42 -12.44 -43.51
CA ARG A 2 47.35 -13.47 -43.61
C ARG A 2 47.37 -14.42 -42.41
N TYR A 3 46.51 -14.17 -41.41
CA TYR A 3 45.41 -15.05 -41.00
C TYR A 3 44.39 -14.28 -40.14
N ILE A 4 43.24 -14.04 -40.74
CA ILE A 4 41.98 -13.64 -40.10
C ILE A 4 41.44 -14.91 -39.45
N LEU A 5 41.29 -14.93 -38.12
CA LEU A 5 40.56 -15.98 -37.43
C LEU A 5 39.06 -15.64 -37.50
N LEU A 6 38.40 -16.25 -38.48
CA LEU A 6 36.95 -16.33 -38.59
C LEU A 6 36.42 -17.22 -37.46
N VAL A 7 35.83 -16.62 -36.43
CA VAL A 7 34.98 -17.38 -35.49
C VAL A 7 33.60 -17.45 -36.12
N ALA A 8 33.21 -18.66 -36.50
CA ALA A 8 31.96 -18.97 -37.16
C ALA A 8 30.77 -18.57 -36.28
N LEU A 9 29.96 -17.66 -36.80
CA LEU A 9 28.67 -17.27 -36.28
C LEU A 9 27.68 -18.43 -36.49
N ALA A 10 27.54 -19.30 -35.50
CA ALA A 10 26.43 -20.24 -35.45
C ALA A 10 25.17 -19.48 -35.02
N MET A 11 24.39 -19.01 -35.99
CA MET A 11 23.04 -18.50 -35.74
C MET A 11 22.14 -19.69 -35.36
N MET A 12 22.19 -20.11 -34.10
CA MET A 12 21.07 -20.84 -33.51
C MET A 12 19.88 -19.89 -33.43
N THR A 13 18.92 -20.09 -34.34
CA THR A 13 17.61 -19.45 -34.25
C THR A 13 16.93 -19.95 -32.98
N ILE A 14 17.05 -19.20 -31.90
CA ILE A 14 16.24 -19.41 -30.71
C ILE A 14 14.81 -19.12 -31.14
N SER A 15 14.04 -20.19 -31.39
CA SER A 15 12.61 -20.14 -31.55
C SER A 15 12.03 -19.34 -30.40
N THR A 16 11.51 -18.15 -30.69
CA THR A 16 10.77 -17.35 -29.72
C THR A 16 9.43 -18.03 -29.50
N THR A 17 9.42 -19.13 -28.74
CA THR A 17 8.18 -19.58 -28.11
C THR A 17 7.76 -18.44 -27.21
N SER A 18 6.75 -17.69 -27.65
CA SER A 18 6.06 -16.71 -26.82
C SER A 18 5.42 -17.48 -25.67
N PHE A 19 6.21 -17.74 -24.62
CA PHE A 19 5.67 -18.22 -23.36
C PHE A 19 4.84 -17.07 -22.81
N ALA A 20 3.54 -17.09 -23.08
CA ALA A 20 2.58 -16.28 -22.35
C ALA A 20 2.55 -16.81 -20.91
N TRP A 21 3.52 -16.39 -20.10
CA TRP A 21 3.51 -16.60 -18.66
C TRP A 21 2.31 -15.83 -18.10
N GLY A 22 1.41 -16.54 -17.41
CA GLY A 22 0.40 -15.89 -16.59
C GLY A 22 1.12 -14.95 -15.63
N LYS A 23 0.89 -13.65 -15.79
CA LYS A 23 1.51 -12.64 -14.93
C LYS A 23 0.85 -12.71 -13.55
N ASN A 24 1.62 -13.14 -12.54
CA ASN A 24 1.22 -12.97 -11.15
C ASN A 24 1.38 -11.49 -10.78
N VAL A 25 0.43 -10.95 -10.02
CA VAL A 25 0.46 -9.54 -9.58
C VAL A 25 0.46 -9.52 -8.06
N TYR A 26 1.42 -8.79 -7.48
CA TYR A 26 1.62 -8.66 -6.04
C TYR A 26 1.22 -7.26 -5.60
N GLY A 27 0.36 -7.17 -4.58
CA GLY A 27 -0.16 -5.90 -4.08
C GLY A 27 0.11 -5.73 -2.59
N GLU A 28 0.69 -4.60 -2.22
CA GLU A 28 1.01 -4.22 -0.84
C GLU A 28 0.22 -2.98 -0.41
N VAL A 29 -0.19 -2.95 0.85
CA VAL A 29 -0.80 -1.77 1.48
C VAL A 29 -0.02 -1.42 2.74
N LEU A 30 0.76 -0.35 2.68
CA LEU A 30 1.49 0.16 3.84
C LEU A 30 0.66 1.19 4.60
N VAL A 31 0.80 1.18 5.92
CA VAL A 31 0.08 2.06 6.84
C VAL A 31 1.07 2.94 7.56
N THR A 32 0.88 4.26 7.50
CA THR A 32 1.68 5.24 8.22
C THR A 32 0.78 6.09 9.10
N ASP A 33 1.03 6.07 10.41
CA ASP A 33 0.35 6.96 11.36
C ASP A 33 0.94 8.37 11.24
N ILE A 34 0.13 9.36 10.85
CA ILE A 34 0.56 10.76 10.70
C ILE A 34 0.32 11.55 11.98
N SER A 35 -0.78 11.28 12.67
CA SER A 35 -1.12 11.98 13.91
C SER A 35 -2.10 11.16 14.77
N PRO A 36 -1.88 11.11 16.09
CA PRO A 36 -0.68 11.57 16.80
C PRO A 36 0.50 10.61 16.56
N THR A 37 1.73 11.14 16.57
CA THR A 37 2.96 10.36 16.38
C THR A 37 3.42 9.70 17.67
N ASP A 38 3.15 10.34 18.81
CA ASP A 38 3.44 9.88 20.16
C ASP A 38 2.18 9.94 21.04
N ASN A 39 2.21 9.29 22.21
CA ASN A 39 1.14 9.36 23.21
C ASN A 39 -0.27 9.02 22.69
N ALA A 40 -0.33 8.21 21.63
CA ALA A 40 -1.53 7.62 21.07
C ALA A 40 -2.36 6.92 22.15
N LEU A 41 -3.60 7.35 22.37
CA LEU A 41 -4.50 6.75 23.36
C LEU A 41 -4.99 5.36 22.92
N TRP A 42 -5.04 5.15 21.61
CA TRP A 42 -5.49 3.92 20.98
C TRP A 42 -4.37 3.28 20.15
N LYS A 43 -4.39 1.95 20.04
CA LYS A 43 -3.54 1.19 19.10
C LYS A 43 -4.39 0.23 18.28
N ARG A 44 -3.93 -0.11 17.08
CA ARG A 44 -4.62 -1.11 16.25
C ARG A 44 -4.54 -2.47 16.93
N GLU A 45 -5.68 -3.15 17.02
CA GLU A 45 -5.73 -4.52 17.54
C GLU A 45 -4.96 -5.48 16.63
N ASN A 46 -5.13 -5.31 15.31
CA ASN A 46 -4.40 -6.05 14.29
C ASN A 46 -3.45 -5.11 13.54
N THR A 47 -2.16 -5.38 13.64
CA THR A 47 -1.09 -4.61 12.99
C THR A 47 -0.65 -5.23 11.66
N ALA A 48 -1.18 -6.39 11.27
CA ALA A 48 -0.87 -7.00 9.98
C ALA A 48 -1.21 -6.05 8.83
N PRO A 49 -0.42 -6.06 7.74
CA PRO A 49 -0.73 -5.29 6.55
C PRO A 49 -2.13 -5.60 6.03
N PRO A 50 -2.94 -4.59 5.67
CA PRO A 50 -4.23 -4.81 5.04
C PRO A 50 -4.06 -5.48 3.68
N HIS A 51 -5.01 -6.35 3.32
CA HIS A 51 -5.03 -6.89 1.96
C HIS A 51 -5.30 -5.79 0.93
N TYR A 52 -4.54 -5.85 -0.17
CA TYR A 52 -4.78 -5.02 -1.33
C TYR A 52 -6.17 -5.29 -1.93
N PRO A 53 -7.01 -4.27 -2.18
CA PRO A 53 -8.34 -4.48 -2.74
C PRO A 53 -8.30 -5.04 -4.16
N MET A 54 -9.01 -6.14 -4.38
CA MET A 54 -9.05 -6.81 -5.68
C MET A 54 -9.57 -5.89 -6.80
N GLU A 55 -10.50 -4.99 -6.51
CA GLU A 55 -10.99 -4.02 -7.50
C GLU A 55 -9.91 -3.00 -7.90
N LEU A 56 -9.09 -2.54 -6.95
CA LEU A 56 -7.96 -1.66 -7.28
C LEU A 56 -6.92 -2.42 -8.09
N ALA A 57 -6.69 -3.70 -7.78
CA ALA A 57 -5.69 -4.51 -8.46
C ALA A 57 -6.09 -4.78 -9.93
N ARG A 58 -7.36 -5.09 -10.16
CA ARG A 58 -7.92 -5.26 -11.52
C ARG A 58 -7.80 -4.00 -12.36
N GLU A 59 -7.93 -2.83 -11.74
CA GLU A 59 -7.81 -1.53 -12.41
C GLU A 59 -6.34 -1.02 -12.45
N GLY A 60 -5.38 -1.73 -11.85
CA GLY A 60 -3.98 -1.31 -11.74
C GLY A 60 -3.78 -0.01 -10.94
N LEU A 61 -4.69 0.30 -10.00
CA LEU A 61 -4.70 1.57 -9.27
C LEU A 61 -3.80 1.55 -8.04
N GLN A 62 -2.60 2.10 -8.19
CA GLN A 62 -1.65 2.40 -7.11
C GLN A 62 -1.68 3.87 -6.68
N GLY A 63 -0.98 4.18 -5.59
CA GLY A 63 -0.81 5.55 -5.08
C GLY A 63 -1.08 5.62 -3.59
N CYS A 64 -1.62 6.73 -3.11
CA CYS A 64 -1.76 6.98 -1.68
C CYS A 64 -3.10 7.64 -1.34
N ALA A 65 -3.52 7.46 -0.09
CA ALA A 65 -4.66 8.16 0.48
C ALA A 65 -4.36 8.58 1.92
N VAL A 66 -4.72 9.81 2.27
CA VAL A 66 -4.63 10.32 3.65
C VAL A 66 -6.04 10.47 4.22
N LEU A 67 -6.23 9.94 5.43
CA LEU A 67 -7.52 9.79 6.08
C LEU A 67 -7.49 10.54 7.42
N SER A 68 -8.52 11.32 7.69
CA SER A 68 -8.79 11.88 9.02
C SER A 68 -10.08 11.28 9.58
N PHE A 69 -10.06 10.85 10.83
CA PHE A 69 -11.19 10.18 11.48
C PHE A 69 -11.09 10.31 13.00
N ASP A 70 -12.17 9.92 13.69
CA ASP A 70 -12.20 9.85 15.15
C ASP A 70 -12.30 8.38 15.58
N ILE A 71 -11.57 7.99 16.62
CA ILE A 71 -11.77 6.72 17.33
C ILE A 71 -12.70 7.01 18.50
N SER A 72 -13.88 6.38 18.51
CA SER A 72 -14.82 6.51 19.63
C SER A 72 -14.35 5.75 20.87
N GLU A 73 -14.94 6.04 22.02
CA GLU A 73 -14.71 5.35 23.31
C GLU A 73 -14.86 3.82 23.23
N SER A 74 -15.65 3.29 22.28
CA SER A 74 -15.77 1.86 22.04
C SER A 74 -14.71 1.27 21.09
N GLY A 75 -13.66 2.01 20.73
CA GLY A 75 -12.60 1.55 19.81
C GLY A 75 -12.98 1.45 18.34
N LYS A 76 -14.03 2.16 17.89
CA LYS A 76 -14.50 2.16 16.49
C LYS A 76 -14.12 3.46 15.78
N ALA A 77 -13.65 3.35 14.54
CA ALA A 77 -13.43 4.50 13.67
C ALA A 77 -14.76 5.11 13.19
N LYS A 78 -14.93 6.42 13.34
CA LYS A 78 -16.09 7.22 12.94
C LYS A 78 -15.63 8.48 12.20
N ASN A 79 -16.57 9.17 11.55
CA ASN A 79 -16.32 10.43 10.83
C ASN A 79 -15.17 10.36 9.80
N ILE A 80 -14.98 9.20 9.18
CA ILE A 80 -13.82 8.93 8.33
C ILE A 80 -13.91 9.73 7.03
N LYS A 81 -12.96 10.66 6.83
CA LYS A 81 -12.81 11.48 5.63
C LYS A 81 -11.50 11.14 4.94
N ALA A 82 -11.52 11.00 3.62
CA ALA A 82 -10.28 10.99 2.85
C ALA A 82 -9.95 12.44 2.49
N ILE A 83 -8.93 12.99 3.15
CA ILE A 83 -8.47 14.36 2.91
C ILE A 83 -7.53 14.46 1.71
N GLN A 84 -6.90 13.34 1.34
CA GLN A 84 -6.13 13.20 0.11
C GLN A 84 -6.38 11.83 -0.52
N SER A 85 -6.37 11.75 -1.85
CA SER A 85 -6.47 10.51 -2.61
C SER A 85 -5.81 10.71 -3.97
N VAL A 86 -4.62 10.16 -4.19
CA VAL A 86 -3.79 10.41 -5.37
C VAL A 86 -3.33 9.09 -5.99
N PRO A 87 -3.45 8.90 -7.31
CA PRO A 87 -3.99 9.84 -8.31
C PRO A 87 -5.53 9.77 -8.43
N HIS A 88 -6.15 8.76 -7.83
CA HIS A 88 -7.55 8.45 -8.08
C HIS A 88 -8.39 8.40 -6.80
N ARG A 89 -9.62 8.93 -6.87
CA ARG A 89 -10.58 8.97 -5.74
C ARG A 89 -10.96 7.58 -5.19
N SER A 90 -10.79 6.52 -5.98
CA SER A 90 -11.07 5.15 -5.54
C SER A 90 -10.17 4.73 -4.38
N LEU A 91 -8.92 5.20 -4.33
CA LEU A 91 -7.99 4.88 -3.24
C LEU A 91 -8.59 5.31 -1.89
N GLY A 92 -8.97 6.59 -1.76
CA GLY A 92 -9.64 7.10 -0.57
C GLY A 92 -10.97 6.39 -0.27
N LYS A 93 -11.73 5.97 -1.30
CA LYS A 93 -12.96 5.17 -1.10
C LYS A 93 -12.65 3.81 -0.44
N TYR A 94 -11.64 3.09 -0.92
CA TYR A 94 -11.25 1.80 -0.35
C TYR A 94 -10.56 1.94 1.00
N SER A 95 -9.74 2.98 1.19
CA SER A 95 -9.17 3.32 2.49
C SER A 95 -10.23 3.53 3.56
N ARG A 96 -11.30 4.28 3.25
CA ARG A 96 -12.45 4.43 4.18
C ARG A 96 -13.12 3.09 4.48
N LYS A 97 -13.26 2.19 3.50
CA LYS A 97 -13.83 0.84 3.71
C LYS A 97 -12.94 -0.01 4.61
N MET A 98 -11.62 0.08 4.48
CA MET A 98 -10.66 -0.64 5.33
C MET A 98 -10.77 -0.17 6.79
N LEU A 99 -10.69 1.15 7.03
CA LEU A 99 -10.75 1.71 8.39
C LEU A 99 -12.03 1.38 9.14
N LYS A 100 -13.17 1.26 8.44
CA LYS A 100 -14.44 0.83 9.06
C LYS A 100 -14.39 -0.58 9.66
N LYS A 101 -13.50 -1.45 9.17
CA LYS A 101 -13.36 -2.83 9.65
C LYS A 101 -12.33 -2.96 10.77
N TRP A 102 -11.48 -1.95 10.97
CA TRP A 102 -10.45 -1.99 11.98
C TRP A 102 -11.03 -1.79 13.37
N LYS A 103 -10.42 -2.49 14.33
CA LYS A 103 -10.69 -2.36 15.76
C LYS A 103 -9.49 -1.72 16.42
N TRP A 104 -9.79 -0.77 17.29
CA TRP A 104 -8.80 -0.07 18.09
C TRP A 104 -8.98 -0.49 19.54
N ILE A 105 -7.88 -0.76 20.22
CA ILE A 105 -7.85 -1.09 21.63
C ILE A 105 -7.10 0.01 22.40
N PRO A 106 -7.44 0.26 23.67
CA PRO A 106 -6.70 1.24 24.47
C PRO A 106 -5.21 0.90 24.52
N ALA A 107 -4.36 1.90 24.34
CA ALA A 107 -2.91 1.74 24.47
C ALA A 107 -2.50 1.57 25.95
N VAL A 108 -3.27 2.19 26.85
CA VAL A 108 -3.12 2.09 28.31
C VAL A 108 -4.43 1.61 28.91
N THR A 109 -4.37 0.65 29.84
CA THR A 109 -5.53 0.01 30.48
C THR A 109 -6.15 0.82 31.62
N ALA A 110 -5.48 1.87 32.10
CA ALA A 110 -5.92 2.66 33.25
C ALA A 110 -6.54 4.00 32.81
N GLY A 111 -7.87 4.10 32.90
CA GLY A 111 -8.63 5.33 32.67
C GLY A 111 -9.89 5.14 31.82
N GLU A 112 -10.76 6.14 31.83
CA GLU A 112 -11.93 6.19 30.95
C GLU A 112 -11.50 6.25 29.49
N ALA A 113 -12.11 5.41 28.64
CA ALA A 113 -11.86 5.42 27.22
C ALA A 113 -12.30 6.77 26.63
N LYS A 114 -11.36 7.52 26.04
CA LYS A 114 -11.62 8.83 25.44
C LYS A 114 -11.66 8.75 23.94
N THR A 115 -12.46 9.61 23.32
CA THR A 115 -12.43 9.81 21.87
C THR A 115 -11.10 10.43 21.45
N GLU A 116 -10.52 9.97 20.34
CA GLU A 116 -9.24 10.45 19.82
C GLU A 116 -9.33 10.73 18.32
N LYS A 117 -8.87 11.91 17.89
CA LYS A 117 -8.75 12.25 16.48
C LYS A 117 -7.46 11.66 15.90
N ARG A 118 -7.58 11.04 14.73
CA ARG A 118 -6.48 10.38 14.02
C ARG A 118 -6.32 10.88 12.61
N THR A 119 -5.07 10.86 12.16
CA THR A 119 -4.71 10.98 10.76
C THR A 119 -3.75 9.85 10.39
N LEU A 120 -4.06 9.10 9.34
CA LEU A 120 -3.17 8.08 8.79
C LEU A 120 -3.11 8.16 7.28
N ARG A 121 -2.03 7.62 6.73
CA ARG A 121 -1.84 7.42 5.30
C ARG A 121 -1.82 5.93 4.99
N LEU A 122 -2.46 5.58 3.88
CA LEU A 122 -2.35 4.28 3.23
C LEU A 122 -1.65 4.45 1.89
N ASP A 123 -0.62 3.66 1.65
CA ASP A 123 0.09 3.57 0.37
C ASP A 123 -0.23 2.22 -0.27
N PHE A 124 -0.73 2.26 -1.50
CA PHE A 124 -1.13 1.12 -2.31
C PHE A 124 -0.10 0.93 -3.42
N CYS A 125 0.60 -0.19 -3.39
CA CYS A 125 1.65 -0.50 -4.35
C CYS A 125 1.36 -1.84 -5.00
N ILE A 126 1.60 -1.96 -6.30
CA ILE A 126 1.30 -3.19 -7.04
C ILE A 126 2.33 -3.38 -8.16
N ASP A 127 2.84 -4.61 -8.32
CA ASP A 127 3.84 -4.95 -9.34
C ASP A 127 3.68 -6.41 -9.83
N ASP A 128 4.22 -6.74 -11.00
CA ASP A 128 4.21 -8.08 -11.60
C ASP A 128 5.52 -8.86 -11.41
N GLN A 129 6.53 -8.26 -10.75
CA GLN A 129 7.85 -8.87 -10.57
C GLN A 129 7.94 -9.79 -9.34
N SER A 130 7.83 -9.23 -8.13
CA SER A 130 7.87 -9.99 -6.87
C SER A 130 7.28 -9.20 -5.70
N SER A 131 6.85 -9.91 -4.65
CA SER A 131 6.37 -9.29 -3.41
C SER A 131 7.46 -8.47 -2.71
N GLU A 132 8.72 -8.95 -2.71
CA GLU A 132 9.84 -8.25 -2.07
C GLU A 132 10.13 -6.90 -2.74
N GLN A 133 10.19 -6.88 -4.08
CA GLN A 133 10.40 -5.64 -4.82
C GLN A 133 9.20 -4.68 -4.67
N THR A 134 7.97 -5.20 -4.68
CA THR A 134 6.76 -4.39 -4.45
C THR A 134 6.82 -3.72 -3.09
N LEU A 135 7.24 -4.46 -2.05
CA LEU A 135 7.37 -3.93 -0.69
C LEU A 135 8.44 -2.83 -0.61
N GLN A 136 9.62 -3.04 -1.20
CA GLN A 136 10.70 -2.05 -1.22
C GLN A 136 10.28 -0.76 -1.94
N LEU A 137 9.65 -0.88 -3.12
CA LEU A 137 9.07 0.24 -3.84
C LEU A 137 8.06 0.99 -2.97
N CYS A 138 7.21 0.25 -2.25
CA CYS A 138 6.21 0.86 -1.40
C CYS A 138 6.81 1.63 -0.22
N GLN A 139 7.87 1.10 0.39
CA GLN A 139 8.62 1.80 1.45
C GLN A 139 9.25 3.11 0.96
N GLN A 140 9.69 3.16 -0.30
CA GLN A 140 10.17 4.40 -0.90
C GLN A 140 9.02 5.39 -1.11
N GLN A 141 7.86 4.92 -1.60
CA GLN A 141 6.69 5.75 -1.82
C GLN A 141 6.20 6.44 -0.53
N THR A 142 6.28 5.77 0.63
CA THR A 142 5.84 6.38 1.90
C THR A 142 6.64 7.63 2.27
N GLN A 143 7.87 7.78 1.76
CA GLN A 143 8.72 8.96 1.98
C GLN A 143 8.36 10.15 1.08
N LEU A 144 7.61 9.91 -0.01
CA LEU A 144 7.18 10.96 -0.93
C LEU A 144 5.90 11.61 -0.44
N ALA A 145 5.64 12.86 -0.84
CA ALA A 145 4.39 13.53 -0.50
C ALA A 145 3.20 12.81 -1.15
N CYS A 146 2.11 12.65 -0.40
CA CYS A 146 0.83 12.27 -0.97
C CYS A 146 0.11 13.53 -1.44
N ASN A 147 0.40 14.01 -2.64
CA ASN A 147 -0.27 15.16 -3.24
C ASN A 147 -0.29 15.00 -4.77
N SER A 148 -1.27 15.61 -5.42
CA SER A 148 -1.22 15.83 -6.86
C SER A 148 -0.35 17.06 -7.07
N ASN A 149 0.89 16.87 -7.55
CA ASN A 149 1.72 17.98 -8.02
C ASN A 149 0.99 18.84 -9.06
#